data_AF-K8NST2-F1
#
_entry.id   AF-K8NST2-F1
#
_cell.length_a   1.000
_cell.length_b   1.000
_cell.length_c   1.000
_cell.angle_alpha   90.00
_cell.angle_beta   90.00
_cell.angle_gamma   90.00
#
_symmetry.space_group_name_H-M   'P 1'
#
loop_
_entity.id
_entity.type
_entity.pdbx_description
1 polymer ?
#
loop_
_entity_poly.entity_id
_entity_poly.type
_entity_poly.pdbx_seq_one_letter_code
_entity_poly.pdbx_strand_id
1 'polypeptide(L)'
;MRTFLMRTAATALLITPVHAQPPDNADPRLAPWFKSLKQPGTGAECCSISDCRTAEVRRDSRGYEVKIDHRWHISSAFWLRIPAERILDERDNPTGGAVLCYTPEAGILCFVPPPES
;
A
#
# COMPACT_ATOMS: atom_id res chain seq x y z
N MET A 1 -11.92 -37.01 49.70
CA MET A 1 -11.48 -35.62 49.97
C MET A 1 -10.16 -35.45 49.20
N ARG A 2 -10.20 -35.04 47.92
CA ARG A 2 -9.96 -33.67 47.38
C ARG A 2 -8.58 -33.11 47.84
N THR A 3 -7.64 -32.65 47.00
CA THR A 3 -7.72 -32.13 45.63
C THR A 3 -6.29 -31.76 45.14
N PHE A 4 -6.06 -31.91 43.82
CA PHE A 4 -5.31 -31.04 42.90
C PHE A 4 -3.76 -31.01 42.91
N LEU A 5 -3.21 -31.75 41.93
CA LEU A 5 -1.91 -31.45 41.29
C LEU A 5 -2.05 -30.18 40.43
N MET A 6 -1.37 -29.12 40.83
CA MET A 6 -1.29 -27.85 40.10
C MET A 6 -0.31 -28.00 38.93
N ARG A 7 -0.84 -28.21 37.72
CA ARG A 7 -0.07 -28.15 36.48
C ARG A 7 -0.06 -26.70 35.98
N THR A 8 0.99 -25.96 36.29
CA THR A 8 1.30 -24.68 35.64
C THR A 8 1.78 -24.95 34.22
N ALA A 9 0.86 -24.89 33.26
CA ALA A 9 1.20 -24.82 31.85
C ALA A 9 1.61 -23.38 31.52
N ALA A 10 2.90 -23.12 31.38
CA ALA A 10 3.41 -21.84 30.90
C ALA A 10 3.22 -21.77 29.37
N THR A 11 2.11 -21.19 28.93
CA THR A 11 1.82 -20.97 27.51
C THR A 11 2.65 -19.78 27.02
N ALA A 12 3.78 -20.04 26.36
CA ALA A 12 4.59 -19.02 25.72
C ALA A 12 3.86 -18.51 24.46
N LEU A 13 3.35 -17.28 24.50
CA LEU A 13 2.73 -16.60 23.37
C LEU A 13 3.85 -16.14 22.41
N LEU A 14 4.10 -16.91 21.35
CA LEU A 14 5.03 -16.50 20.29
C LEU A 14 4.36 -15.39 19.46
N ILE A 15 4.85 -14.16 19.62
CA ILE A 15 4.43 -13.01 18.82
C ILE A 15 5.22 -13.08 17.51
N THR A 16 4.64 -13.67 16.47
CA THR A 16 5.23 -13.61 15.13
C THR A 16 4.94 -12.25 14.49
N PRO A 17 5.95 -11.53 13.97
CA PRO A 17 5.70 -10.31 13.23
C PRO A 17 4.90 -10.65 11.96
N VAL A 18 3.68 -10.13 11.85
CA VAL A 18 2.89 -10.18 10.63
C VAL A 18 3.51 -9.19 9.64
N HIS A 19 4.35 -9.70 8.75
CA HIS A 19 4.69 -8.98 7.54
C HIS A 19 3.67 -9.31 6.47
N ALA A 20 3.02 -8.28 5.92
CA ALA A 20 2.19 -8.43 4.73
C ALA A 20 3.06 -9.06 3.63
N GLN A 21 2.61 -10.21 3.12
CA GLN A 21 3.33 -10.90 2.05
C GLN A 21 3.24 -10.02 0.79
N PRO A 22 4.35 -9.79 0.07
CA PRO A 22 4.31 -9.03 -1.17
C PRO A 22 3.35 -9.66 -2.20
N PRO A 23 2.81 -8.86 -3.14
CA PRO A 23 2.05 -9.40 -4.27
C PRO A 23 2.85 -10.46 -5.04
N ASP A 24 2.15 -11.38 -5.71
CA ASP A 24 2.78 -12.38 -6.57
C ASP A 24 3.67 -11.70 -7.63
N ASN A 25 4.89 -12.20 -7.80
CA ASN A 25 5.93 -11.66 -8.69
C ASN A 25 6.44 -10.23 -8.34
N ALA A 26 6.25 -9.77 -7.11
CA ALA A 26 6.88 -8.52 -6.67
C ALA A 26 8.43 -8.62 -6.74
N ASP A 27 9.07 -7.62 -7.34
CA ASP A 27 10.53 -7.51 -7.31
C ASP A 27 10.98 -7.04 -5.91
N PRO A 28 11.65 -7.89 -5.12
CA PRO A 28 12.05 -7.53 -3.75
C PRO A 28 13.03 -6.35 -3.72
N ARG A 29 13.73 -6.04 -4.82
CA ARG A 29 14.64 -4.89 -4.92
C ARG A 29 13.93 -3.54 -4.84
N LEU A 30 12.62 -3.52 -5.11
CA LEU A 30 11.80 -2.31 -5.02
C LEU A 30 11.31 -2.01 -3.61
N ALA A 31 11.42 -2.97 -2.67
CA ALA A 31 10.89 -2.81 -1.31
C ALA A 31 11.47 -1.59 -0.56
N PRO A 32 12.78 -1.27 -0.63
CA PRO A 32 13.31 -0.05 -0.02
C PRO A 32 12.71 1.24 -0.60
N TRP A 33 12.45 1.27 -1.90
CA TRP A 33 11.83 2.43 -2.57
C TRP A 33 10.38 2.62 -2.14
N PHE A 34 9.56 1.56 -2.09
CA PHE A 34 8.19 1.67 -1.57
C PHE A 34 8.15 2.16 -0.10
N LYS A 35 9.12 1.74 0.72
CA LYS A 35 9.24 2.19 2.12
C LYS A 35 9.67 3.65 2.26
N SER A 36 10.39 4.22 1.29
CA SER A 36 10.81 5.62 1.34
C SER A 36 9.67 6.60 1.02
N LEU A 37 8.61 6.15 0.35
CA LEU A 37 7.48 7.01 -0.03
C LEU A 37 6.74 7.55 1.21
N LYS A 38 6.60 8.88 1.27
CA LYS A 38 5.89 9.59 2.36
C LYS A 38 4.73 10.41 1.81
N GLN A 39 3.65 10.47 2.60
CA GLN A 39 2.48 11.27 2.32
C GLN A 39 2.83 12.77 2.34
N PRO A 40 2.37 13.56 1.35
CA PRO A 40 2.53 15.01 1.39
C PRO A 40 1.80 15.60 2.60
N GLY A 41 2.39 16.64 3.19
CA GLY A 41 1.82 17.36 4.35
C GLY A 41 2.04 16.68 5.71
N THR A 42 1.86 15.36 5.83
CA THR A 42 2.02 14.65 7.11
C THR A 42 3.38 13.97 7.29
N GLY A 43 4.04 13.59 6.19
CA GLY A 43 5.27 12.80 6.23
C GLY A 43 5.08 11.35 6.70
N ALA A 44 3.83 10.91 6.93
CA ALA A 44 3.52 9.53 7.25
C ALA A 44 3.90 8.61 6.09
N GLU A 45 4.29 7.37 6.35
CA GLU A 45 4.69 6.48 5.27
C GLU A 45 3.48 6.07 4.42
N CYS A 46 3.68 5.92 3.10
CA CYS A 46 2.61 5.50 2.20
C CYS A 46 2.36 3.99 2.34
N CYS A 47 3.43 3.18 2.33
CA CYS A 47 3.32 1.72 2.21
C CYS A 47 3.15 0.97 3.53
N SER A 48 3.53 1.54 4.69
CA SER A 48 3.39 0.82 5.96
C SER A 48 1.95 0.74 6.46
N ILE A 49 1.05 1.55 5.88
CA ILE A 49 -0.38 1.58 6.20
C ILE A 49 -1.26 1.14 5.02
N SER A 50 -0.68 0.83 3.85
CA SER A 50 -1.48 0.54 2.64
C SER A 50 -0.80 -0.34 1.60
N ASP A 51 -1.60 -0.96 0.74
CA ASP A 51 -1.15 -1.92 -0.27
C ASP A 51 -0.68 -1.24 -1.56
N CYS A 52 0.45 -0.53 -1.50
CA CYS A 52 1.05 0.13 -2.66
C CYS A 52 1.36 -0.86 -3.80
N ARG A 53 0.92 -0.52 -5.03
CA ARG A 53 1.15 -1.34 -6.24
C ARG A 53 1.03 -0.50 -7.51
N THR A 54 1.53 -1.04 -8.63
CA THR A 54 1.36 -0.41 -9.94
C THR A 54 -0.12 -0.38 -10.36
N ALA A 55 -0.58 0.72 -10.93
CA ALA A 55 -1.97 0.96 -11.24
C ALA A 55 -2.21 1.36 -12.70
N GLU A 56 -3.40 1.01 -13.21
CA GLU A 56 -3.85 1.48 -14.52
C GLU A 56 -4.29 2.95 -14.38
N VAL A 57 -3.67 3.83 -15.15
CA VAL A 57 -3.91 5.27 -15.08
C VAL A 57 -4.27 5.85 -16.42
N ARG A 58 -5.08 6.91 -16.39
CA ARG A 58 -5.32 7.80 -17.53
C ARG A 58 -5.11 9.24 -17.09
N ARG A 59 -4.77 10.11 -18.04
CA ARG A 59 -4.54 11.54 -17.78
C ARG A 59 -5.37 12.38 -18.73
N ASP A 60 -6.02 13.40 -18.19
CA ASP A 60 -6.70 14.44 -18.96
C ASP A 60 -6.15 15.83 -18.60
N SER A 61 -6.74 16.89 -19.15
CA SER A 61 -6.35 18.29 -18.87
C SER A 61 -6.51 18.69 -17.40
N ARG A 62 -7.24 17.90 -16.61
CA ARG A 62 -7.52 18.16 -15.18
C ARG A 62 -6.67 17.28 -14.26
N GLY A 63 -5.82 16.38 -14.78
CA GLY A 63 -4.93 15.54 -13.98
C GLY A 63 -5.07 14.03 -14.22
N TYR A 64 -4.66 13.24 -13.23
CA TYR A 64 -4.66 11.77 -13.31
C TYR A 64 -5.95 11.18 -12.77
N GLU A 65 -6.38 10.09 -13.39
CA GLU A 65 -7.38 9.17 -12.85
C GLU A 65 -6.81 7.77 -12.80
N VAL A 66 -7.14 7.05 -11.75
CA VAL A 66 -6.71 5.67 -11.53
C VAL A 66 -7.91 4.74 -11.53
N LYS A 67 -7.72 3.53 -12.07
CA LYS A 67 -8.74 2.50 -12.03
C LYS A 67 -8.68 1.76 -10.70
N ILE A 68 -9.77 1.85 -9.96
CA ILE A 68 -10.03 1.04 -8.77
C ILE A 68 -10.87 -0.15 -9.22
N ASP A 69 -10.44 -1.35 -8.85
CA ASP A 69 -10.98 -2.63 -9.26
C ASP A 69 -10.78 -3.67 -8.13
N HIS A 70 -11.04 -4.94 -8.41
CA HIS A 70 -10.94 -6.04 -7.47
C HIS A 70 -9.55 -6.18 -6.81
N ARG A 71 -8.47 -5.68 -7.42
CA ARG A 71 -7.13 -5.70 -6.80
C ARG A 71 -7.11 -4.91 -5.50
N TRP A 72 -7.99 -3.92 -5.36
CA TRP A 72 -8.13 -3.05 -4.20
C TRP A 72 -9.25 -3.48 -3.26
N HIS A 73 -9.70 -4.74 -3.37
CA HIS A 73 -10.83 -5.30 -2.59
C HIS A 73 -12.18 -4.61 -2.89
N ILE A 74 -12.32 -4.01 -4.07
CA ILE A 74 -13.56 -3.36 -4.52
C ILE A 74 -14.22 -4.19 -5.62
N SER A 75 -15.48 -4.58 -5.42
CA SER A 75 -16.22 -5.48 -6.33
C SER A 75 -16.53 -4.86 -7.71
N SER A 76 -16.75 -3.55 -7.78
CA SER A 76 -17.13 -2.85 -9.02
C SER A 76 -16.02 -1.92 -9.45
N ALA A 77 -15.57 -2.02 -10.70
CA ALA A 77 -14.50 -1.17 -11.20
C ALA A 77 -14.99 0.26 -11.49
N PHE A 78 -14.20 1.26 -11.12
CA PHE A 78 -14.45 2.68 -11.43
C PHE A 78 -13.15 3.47 -11.58
N TRP A 79 -13.24 4.64 -12.22
CA TRP A 79 -12.13 5.58 -12.33
C TRP A 79 -12.25 6.64 -11.22
N LEU A 80 -11.18 6.82 -10.45
CA LEU A 80 -11.10 7.78 -9.36
C LEU A 80 -10.08 8.87 -9.70
N ARG A 81 -10.50 10.13 -9.54
CA ARG A 81 -9.62 11.30 -9.69
C ARG A 81 -8.57 11.31 -8.58
N ILE A 82 -7.30 11.48 -8.97
CA ILE A 82 -6.22 11.70 -8.01
C ILE A 82 -6.25 13.17 -7.54
N PRO A 83 -6.40 13.43 -6.24
CA PRO A 83 -6.24 14.78 -5.70
C PRO A 83 -4.79 15.24 -5.88
N ALA A 84 -4.58 16.50 -6.26
CA ALA A 84 -3.24 17.03 -6.58
C ALA A 84 -2.28 16.92 -5.39
N GLU A 85 -2.79 17.10 -4.17
CA GLU A 85 -2.08 16.98 -2.91
C GLU A 85 -1.65 15.55 -2.54
N ARG A 86 -2.09 14.53 -3.29
CA ARG A 86 -1.66 13.14 -3.12
C ARG A 86 -0.58 12.72 -4.12
N ILE A 87 -0.28 13.57 -5.10
CA ILE A 87 0.73 13.31 -6.12
C ILE A 87 2.12 13.59 -5.52
N LEU A 88 3.00 12.59 -5.54
CA LEU A 88 4.39 12.74 -5.12
C LEU A 88 5.22 13.29 -6.28
N ASP A 89 6.12 14.25 -5.99
CA ASP A 89 7.18 14.69 -6.92
C ASP A 89 8.36 13.70 -6.88
N GLU A 90 8.06 12.42 -7.05
CA GLU A 90 9.05 11.33 -7.09
C GLU A 90 9.48 11.11 -8.54
N ARG A 91 10.64 11.65 -8.89
CA ARG A 91 11.15 11.66 -10.28
C ARG A 91 11.71 10.31 -10.72
N ASP A 92 12.18 9.52 -9.76
CA ASP A 92 12.83 8.24 -10.01
C ASP A 92 11.89 7.09 -9.64
N ASN A 93 10.82 6.90 -10.43
CA ASN A 93 9.92 5.76 -10.27
C ASN A 93 10.47 4.52 -11.02
N PRO A 94 11.02 3.51 -10.32
CA PRO A 94 11.66 2.34 -10.94
C PRO A 94 10.66 1.26 -11.37
N THR A 95 9.35 1.45 -11.14
CA THR A 95 8.35 0.38 -11.31
C THR A 95 7.89 0.20 -12.76
N GLY A 96 8.29 1.12 -13.66
CA GLY A 96 7.87 1.10 -15.07
C GLY A 96 6.42 1.54 -15.31
N GLY A 97 5.68 1.94 -14.27
CA GLY A 97 4.30 2.41 -14.37
C GLY A 97 3.90 3.31 -13.20
N ALA A 98 2.69 3.83 -13.20
CA ALA A 98 2.22 4.63 -12.07
C ALA A 98 2.00 3.75 -10.83
N VAL A 99 2.27 4.27 -9.64
CA VAL A 99 2.04 3.57 -8.37
C VAL A 99 0.92 4.25 -7.61
N LEU A 100 -0.02 3.44 -7.11
CA LEU A 100 -1.06 3.88 -6.20
C LEU A 100 -0.87 3.22 -4.83
N CYS A 101 -1.01 4.00 -3.77
CA CYS A 101 -1.15 3.53 -2.41
C CYS A 101 -2.58 3.86 -1.96
N TYR A 102 -3.40 2.84 -1.74
CA TYR A 102 -4.84 2.98 -1.52
C TYR A 102 -5.35 1.98 -0.48
N THR A 103 -6.32 2.41 0.32
CA THR A 103 -7.12 1.55 1.19
C THR A 103 -8.60 1.85 0.98
N PRO A 104 -9.51 0.88 1.14
CA PRO A 104 -10.94 1.14 1.12
C PRO A 104 -11.39 2.18 2.16
N GLU A 105 -10.75 2.22 3.32
CA GLU A 105 -11.12 3.07 4.46
C GLU A 105 -10.62 4.52 4.32
N ALA A 106 -9.38 4.73 3.85
CA ALA A 106 -8.76 6.05 3.75
C ALA A 106 -8.73 6.62 2.32
N GLY A 107 -9.04 5.81 1.32
CA GLY A 107 -8.93 6.18 -0.08
C GLY A 107 -7.48 6.29 -0.56
N ILE A 108 -7.21 7.27 -1.42
CA ILE A 108 -5.88 7.50 -2.00
C ILE A 108 -4.96 8.12 -0.95
N LEU A 109 -3.89 7.41 -0.61
CA LEU A 109 -2.89 7.88 0.33
C LEU A 109 -1.75 8.59 -0.38
N CYS A 110 -1.21 7.96 -1.42
CA CYS A 110 -0.13 8.49 -2.25
C CYS A 110 -0.31 8.02 -3.70
N PHE A 111 0.12 8.86 -4.63
CA PHE A 111 0.18 8.55 -6.05
C PHE A 111 1.54 8.96 -6.60
N VAL A 112 2.24 8.02 -7.23
CA VAL A 112 3.47 8.30 -7.98
C VAL A 112 3.14 8.23 -9.47
N PRO A 113 3.37 9.30 -10.24
CA PRO A 113 3.20 9.28 -11.70
C PRO A 113 4.05 8.18 -12.35
N PRO A 114 3.71 7.73 -13.57
CA PRO A 114 4.63 6.87 -14.33
C PRO A 114 5.95 7.62 -14.56
N PRO A 115 7.09 6.92 -14.69
CA PRO A 115 8.37 7.56 -15.00
C PRO A 115 8.23 8.45 -16.25
N GLU A 116 8.83 9.63 -16.22
CA GLU A 116 8.89 10.50 -17.40
C GLU A 116 9.60 9.74 -18.53
N SER A 117 8.97 9.73 -19.72
CA SER A 117 9.55 9.10 -20.93
C SER A 117 10.50 10.05 -21.64
#